data_AF-A0A382R4Z5-F1
#
_entry.id   AF-A0A382R4Z5-F1
#
_cell.length_a   1.000
_cell.length_b   1.000
_cell.length_c   1.000
_cell.angle_alpha   90.00
_cell.angle_beta   90.00
_cell.angle_gamma   90.00
#
_symmetry.space_group_name_H-M   'P 1'
#
loop_
_entity.id
_entity.type
_entity.pdbx_description
1 polymer ?
#
loop_
_entity_poly.entity_id
_entity_poly.type
_entity_poly.pdbx_seq_one_letter_code
_entity_poly.pdbx_strand_id
1 'polypeptide(L)'
;EGGETYQTDLLNCPENLIAVYTFPKGIRVFFESTRQALGTADFPGSNPRCNIDIWATKGRMWWRENGSWGYLLDGTSQQFTEPTDFGQDDISAQRRLTQAIATWLIDESQSHHCRYQLAKLGFDAIMAAYRSALKGQRLTFPPYLQEAEWEQLRAKLTV
;
A
#
# COMPACT_ATOMS: atom_id res chain seq x y z
N GLU A 1 7.99 19.04 14.46
CA GLU A 1 7.66 18.04 15.51
C GLU A 1 6.25 17.55 15.24
N GLY A 2 6.11 16.42 14.56
CA GLY A 2 4.81 15.90 14.09
C GLY A 2 4.74 14.38 14.10
N GLY A 3 5.60 13.74 14.90
CA GLY A 3 5.53 12.30 15.11
C GLY A 3 4.46 12.03 16.16
N GLU A 4 3.27 11.62 15.72
CA GLU A 4 2.31 11.00 16.61
C GLU A 4 3.01 9.88 17.38
N THR A 5 2.88 9.90 18.70
CA THR A 5 3.49 8.94 19.61
C THR A 5 2.86 7.57 19.41
N TYR A 6 3.43 6.75 18.51
CA TYR A 6 3.09 5.33 18.34
C TYR A 6 3.44 4.47 19.58
N GLN A 7 4.02 5.05 20.63
CA GLN A 7 4.34 4.40 21.91
C GLN A 7 3.13 4.26 22.84
N THR A 8 1.94 4.01 22.30
CA THR A 8 0.77 3.70 23.12
C THR A 8 0.35 2.27 22.80
N ASP A 9 0.18 1.44 23.84
CA ASP A 9 -0.19 0.03 23.69
C ASP A 9 -1.53 -0.16 22.94
N LEU A 10 -2.32 0.91 22.84
CA LEU A 10 -3.61 0.96 22.15
C LEU A 10 -3.50 1.14 20.63
N LEU A 11 -2.34 1.58 20.12
CA LEU A 11 -2.06 1.74 18.69
C LEU A 11 -1.26 0.55 18.11
N ASN A 12 -1.16 -0.55 18.86
CA ASN A 12 -0.52 -1.78 18.44
C ASN A 12 -1.29 -2.44 17.29
N CYS A 13 -1.06 -1.97 16.06
CA CYS A 13 -1.23 -2.79 14.87
C CYS A 13 0.00 -3.73 14.77
N PRO A 14 -0.09 -4.87 14.06
CA PRO A 14 1.11 -5.67 13.82
C PRO A 14 2.17 -4.81 13.13
N GLU A 15 3.20 -4.40 13.90
CA GLU A 15 4.41 -3.83 13.33
C GLU A 15 5.07 -4.92 12.48
N ASN A 16 5.58 -4.53 11.30
CA ASN A 16 6.30 -5.44 10.42
C ASN A 16 5.42 -6.53 9.78
N LEU A 17 4.34 -6.10 9.14
CA LEU A 17 3.49 -6.99 8.35
C LEU A 17 4.13 -7.27 6.98
N ILE A 18 4.17 -8.55 6.59
CA ILE A 18 4.30 -8.96 5.19
C ILE A 18 3.08 -9.78 4.78
N ALA A 19 2.51 -9.45 3.62
CA ALA A 19 1.38 -10.16 3.02
C ALA A 19 1.69 -10.52 1.57
N VAL A 20 1.26 -11.72 1.16
CA VAL A 20 1.36 -12.19 -0.22
C VAL A 20 -0.04 -12.45 -0.75
N TYR A 21 -0.45 -11.66 -1.74
CA TYR A 21 -1.72 -11.84 -2.43
C TYR A 21 -1.47 -12.54 -3.77
N THR A 22 -2.23 -13.58 -4.07
CA THR A 22 -2.24 -14.23 -5.39
C THR A 22 -3.57 -13.94 -6.07
N PHE A 23 -3.50 -13.21 -7.18
CA PHE A 23 -4.65 -12.90 -8.01
C PHE A 23 -4.86 -13.98 -9.09
N PRO A 24 -6.04 -14.01 -9.73
CA PRO A 24 -6.26 -14.84 -10.91
C PRO A 24 -5.16 -14.62 -11.96
N LYS A 25 -4.84 -15.68 -12.73
CA LYS A 25 -3.74 -15.69 -13.71
C LYS A 25 -2.33 -15.57 -13.11
N GLY A 26 -2.17 -15.70 -11.80
CA GLY A 26 -0.88 -15.86 -11.14
C GLY A 26 -0.13 -14.57 -10.83
N ILE A 27 -0.76 -13.40 -10.98
CA ILE A 27 -0.18 -12.13 -10.51
C ILE A 27 -0.01 -12.20 -9.00
N ARG A 28 1.18 -11.83 -8.50
CA ARG A 28 1.50 -11.81 -7.08
C ARG A 28 1.80 -10.39 -6.63
N VAL A 29 1.22 -10.01 -5.51
CA VAL A 29 1.54 -8.75 -4.82
C VAL A 29 2.18 -9.10 -3.49
N PHE A 30 3.36 -8.55 -3.27
CA PHE A 30 4.04 -8.57 -1.98
C PHE A 30 3.81 -7.20 -1.34
N PHE A 31 3.14 -7.18 -0.21
CA PHE A 31 2.88 -5.98 0.56
C PHE A 31 3.67 -6.08 1.85
N GLU A 32 4.54 -5.12 2.11
CA GLU A 32 5.34 -5.04 3.31
C GLU A 32 5.12 -3.69 3.99
N SER A 33 4.84 -3.73 5.29
CA SER A 33 4.67 -2.54 6.12
C SER A 33 5.54 -2.69 7.36
N THR A 34 6.76 -2.16 7.26
CA THR A 34 7.77 -2.08 8.31
C THR A 34 8.62 -0.82 8.12
N ARG A 35 9.24 -0.33 9.20
CA ARG A 35 10.29 0.70 9.13
C ARG A 35 11.48 0.27 8.25
N GLN A 36 11.72 -1.04 8.14
CA GLN A 36 12.80 -1.64 7.37
C GLN A 36 12.30 -2.24 6.04
N ALA A 37 11.13 -1.80 5.54
CA ALA A 37 10.56 -2.33 4.31
C ALA A 37 11.55 -2.26 3.14
N LEU A 38 11.44 -3.21 2.23
CA LEU A 38 12.26 -3.23 1.03
C LEU A 38 12.14 -1.88 0.29
N GLY A 39 13.29 -1.26 0.02
CA GLY A 39 13.36 0.05 -0.64
C GLY A 39 13.26 1.26 0.29
N THR A 40 13.37 1.10 1.61
CA THR A 40 13.48 2.22 2.57
C THR A 40 14.89 2.39 3.17
N ALA A 41 15.79 1.42 3.00
CA ALA A 41 17.10 1.37 3.67
C ALA A 41 18.09 2.50 3.27
N ASP A 42 17.94 3.04 2.08
CA ASP A 42 18.80 4.06 1.47
C ASP A 42 18.28 5.50 1.68
N PHE A 43 17.21 5.69 2.47
CA PHE A 43 16.69 7.02 2.77
C PHE A 43 16.91 7.42 4.23
N PRO A 44 17.59 8.56 4.50
CA PRO A 44 17.72 9.08 5.85
C PRO A 44 16.44 9.78 6.29
N GLY A 45 15.78 9.29 7.36
CA GLY A 45 14.66 9.98 8.02
C GLY A 45 13.47 9.07 8.32
N SER A 46 12.44 9.64 8.97
CA SER A 46 11.27 8.92 9.48
C SER A 46 9.96 9.26 8.77
N ASN A 47 10.00 9.82 7.56
CA ASN A 47 8.77 10.13 6.83
C ASN A 47 8.10 8.84 6.35
N PRO A 48 6.76 8.76 6.37
CA PRO A 48 6.06 7.61 5.78
C PRO A 48 6.52 7.48 4.32
N ARG A 49 6.90 6.27 3.91
CA ARG A 49 7.42 5.98 2.58
C ARG A 49 6.46 5.04 1.87
N CYS A 50 6.00 5.44 0.71
CA CYS A 50 5.30 4.55 -0.22
C CYS A 50 6.24 4.19 -1.37
N ASN A 51 6.41 2.89 -1.64
CA ASN A 51 7.18 2.39 -2.76
C ASN A 51 6.33 1.39 -3.55
N ILE A 52 6.41 1.45 -4.87
CA ILE A 52 5.75 0.53 -5.79
C ILE A 52 6.82 -0.02 -6.72
N ASP A 53 6.89 -1.34 -6.82
CA ASP A 53 7.82 -2.03 -7.72
C ASP A 53 7.08 -3.14 -8.48
N ILE A 54 7.11 -3.06 -9.80
CA ILE A 54 6.33 -3.92 -10.69
C ILE A 54 7.31 -4.66 -11.59
N TRP A 55 7.30 -5.98 -11.45
CA TRP A 55 8.09 -6.90 -12.25
C TRP A 55 7.17 -7.58 -13.26
N ALA A 56 7.42 -7.33 -14.54
CA ALA A 56 6.62 -7.85 -15.65
C ALA A 56 7.48 -8.71 -16.60
N THR A 57 6.83 -9.40 -17.53
CA THR A 57 7.52 -10.29 -18.47
C THR A 57 8.42 -9.57 -19.48
N LYS A 58 8.24 -8.25 -19.65
CA LYS A 58 8.99 -7.43 -20.61
C LYS A 58 9.79 -6.29 -19.96
N GLY A 59 9.97 -6.36 -18.63
CA GLY A 59 10.68 -5.32 -17.92
C GLY A 59 10.20 -5.10 -16.50
N ARG A 60 10.75 -4.06 -15.89
CA ARG A 60 10.44 -3.61 -14.53
C ARG A 60 10.12 -2.13 -14.56
N MET A 61 9.20 -1.70 -13.71
CA MET A 61 8.99 -0.28 -13.41
C MET A 61 8.87 -0.08 -11.91
N TRP A 62 9.30 1.08 -11.44
CA TRP A 62 9.23 1.42 -10.03
C TRP A 62 8.85 2.88 -9.84
N TRP A 63 8.28 3.15 -8.68
CA TRP A 63 8.08 4.48 -8.15
C TRP A 63 8.40 4.45 -6.66
N ARG A 64 9.21 5.38 -6.20
CA ARG A 64 9.60 5.51 -4.79
C ARG A 64 9.31 6.92 -4.37
N GLU A 65 8.56 7.11 -3.29
CA GLU A 65 8.27 8.45 -2.78
C GLU A 65 9.57 9.19 -2.40
N ASN A 66 9.76 10.45 -2.81
CA ASN A 66 10.96 11.25 -2.49
C ASN A 66 12.29 10.52 -2.82
N GLY A 67 12.33 9.85 -3.96
CA GLY A 67 13.45 9.06 -4.44
C GLY A 67 13.52 9.15 -5.95
N SER A 68 13.07 8.10 -6.64
CA SER A 68 12.99 8.10 -8.10
C SER A 68 11.85 7.23 -8.61
N TRP A 69 11.47 7.50 -9.85
CA TRP A 69 10.67 6.60 -10.66
C TRP A 69 11.44 6.25 -11.92
N GLY A 70 11.09 5.12 -12.52
CA GLY A 70 11.77 4.68 -13.72
C GLY A 70 11.29 3.34 -14.22
N TYR A 71 11.93 2.90 -15.29
CA TYR A 71 11.68 1.59 -15.87
C TYR A 71 12.92 1.05 -16.59
N LEU A 72 12.94 -0.27 -16.73
CA LEU A 72 13.91 -1.02 -17.53
C LEU A 72 13.13 -2.00 -18.41
N LEU A 73 13.31 -1.92 -19.73
CA LEU A 73 12.64 -2.80 -20.68
C LEU A 73 13.56 -3.95 -21.09
N ASP A 74 12.97 -5.09 -21.39
CA ASP A 74 13.69 -6.22 -21.96
C ASP A 74 14.39 -5.83 -23.28
N GLY A 75 15.62 -6.31 -23.47
CA GLY A 75 16.47 -5.94 -24.61
C GLY A 75 17.10 -4.55 -24.56
N THR A 76 16.89 -3.76 -23.50
CA THR A 76 17.56 -2.47 -23.29
C THR A 76 18.69 -2.58 -22.27
N SER A 77 19.80 -1.90 -22.51
CA SER A 77 20.96 -1.90 -21.61
C SER A 77 20.96 -0.73 -20.61
N GLN A 78 20.14 0.29 -20.86
CA GLN A 78 20.04 1.47 -20.02
C GLN A 78 18.64 1.59 -19.46
N GLN A 79 18.57 1.80 -18.14
CA GLN A 79 17.32 2.14 -17.47
C GLN A 79 17.00 3.63 -17.66
N PHE A 80 15.70 3.95 -17.72
CA PHE A 80 15.21 5.32 -17.57
C PHE A 80 14.99 5.60 -16.08
N THR A 81 15.36 6.79 -15.60
CA THR A 81 15.19 7.18 -14.19
C THR A 81 15.06 8.69 -14.06
N GLU A 82 14.08 9.15 -13.28
CA GLU A 82 13.86 10.55 -12.93
C GLU A 82 13.58 10.66 -11.42
N PRO A 83 13.90 11.79 -10.77
CA PRO A 83 13.60 11.99 -9.37
C PRO A 83 12.08 12.07 -9.14
N THR A 84 11.66 11.75 -7.92
CA THR A 84 10.31 12.02 -7.43
C THR A 84 10.38 13.01 -6.29
N ASP A 85 9.38 13.90 -6.20
CA ASP A 85 9.22 14.85 -5.11
C ASP A 85 7.75 14.84 -4.71
N PHE A 86 7.46 14.19 -3.58
CA PHE A 86 6.08 14.01 -3.13
C PHE A 86 5.38 15.35 -2.91
N GLY A 87 6.10 16.36 -2.41
CA GLY A 87 5.53 17.67 -2.15
C GLY A 87 5.07 18.34 -3.45
N GLN A 88 5.84 18.21 -4.53
CA GLN A 88 5.46 18.74 -5.84
C GLN A 88 4.41 17.88 -6.54
N ASP A 89 4.56 16.55 -6.46
CA ASP A 89 3.65 15.58 -7.08
C ASP A 89 2.23 15.71 -6.50
N ASP A 90 2.12 15.88 -5.17
CA ASP A 90 0.87 15.97 -4.43
C ASP A 90 0.05 17.20 -4.82
N ILE A 91 0.67 18.36 -5.09
CA ILE A 91 -0.06 19.57 -5.53
C ILE A 91 -0.91 19.27 -6.77
N SER A 92 -0.29 18.60 -7.76
CA SER A 92 -0.98 18.25 -9.00
C SER A 92 -2.04 17.15 -8.77
N ALA A 93 -1.75 16.21 -7.86
CA ALA A 93 -2.63 15.09 -7.53
C ALA A 93 -3.88 15.57 -6.78
N GLN A 94 -3.73 16.40 -5.74
CA GLN A 94 -4.82 17.01 -4.97
C GLN A 94 -5.75 17.81 -5.87
N ARG A 95 -5.20 18.64 -6.76
CA ARG A 95 -6.02 19.40 -7.73
C ARG A 95 -6.85 18.46 -8.61
N ARG A 96 -6.25 17.39 -9.14
CA ARG A 96 -6.96 16.40 -9.98
C ARG A 96 -8.03 15.66 -9.16
N LEU A 97 -7.72 15.28 -7.93
CA LEU A 97 -8.65 14.64 -6.99
C LEU A 97 -9.87 15.54 -6.75
N THR A 98 -9.66 16.81 -6.37
CA THR A 98 -10.74 17.78 -6.13
C THR A 98 -11.60 17.99 -7.37
N GLN A 99 -10.98 18.18 -8.53
CA GLN A 99 -11.71 18.35 -9.79
C GLN A 99 -12.58 17.13 -10.11
N ALA A 100 -12.05 15.92 -9.91
CA ALA A 100 -12.76 14.71 -10.25
C ALA A 100 -13.93 14.42 -9.28
N ILE A 101 -13.82 14.84 -8.01
CA ILE A 101 -14.96 14.86 -7.08
C ILE A 101 -16.04 15.83 -7.57
N ALA A 102 -15.66 17.06 -7.96
CA ALA A 102 -16.61 18.04 -8.48
C ALA A 102 -17.33 17.54 -9.75
N THR A 103 -16.60 16.91 -10.67
CA THR A 103 -17.17 16.28 -11.86
C THR A 103 -18.19 15.20 -11.50
N TRP A 104 -17.87 14.33 -10.54
CA TRP A 104 -18.78 13.29 -10.10
C TRP A 104 -20.06 13.83 -9.46
N LEU A 105 -19.97 14.93 -8.70
CA LEU A 105 -21.15 15.60 -8.12
C LEU A 105 -22.09 16.21 -9.17
N ILE A 106 -21.57 16.57 -10.34
CA ILE A 106 -22.36 17.10 -11.46
C ILE A 106 -22.98 15.96 -12.28
N ASP A 107 -22.24 14.87 -12.47
CA ASP A 107 -22.64 13.72 -13.27
C ASP A 107 -22.23 12.41 -12.57
N GLU A 108 -23.22 11.74 -11.97
CA GLU A 108 -23.00 10.49 -11.24
C GLU A 108 -22.48 9.34 -12.12
N SER A 109 -22.65 9.42 -13.44
CA SER A 109 -22.10 8.45 -14.39
C SER A 109 -20.57 8.54 -14.51
N GLN A 110 -19.98 9.69 -14.15
CA GLN A 110 -18.54 9.93 -14.10
C GLN A 110 -17.97 9.70 -12.70
N SER A 111 -18.30 8.54 -12.14
CA SER A 111 -17.91 8.20 -10.77
C SER A 111 -16.41 8.26 -10.51
N HIS A 112 -16.03 8.92 -9.43
CA HIS A 112 -14.63 9.04 -9.03
C HIS A 112 -14.02 7.70 -8.59
N HIS A 113 -12.72 7.51 -8.85
CA HIS A 113 -12.01 6.28 -8.46
C HIS A 113 -11.74 6.17 -6.95
N CYS A 114 -11.60 7.30 -6.25
CA CYS A 114 -11.61 7.31 -4.78
C CYS A 114 -13.07 7.32 -4.29
N ARG A 115 -13.67 6.14 -4.25
CA ARG A 115 -15.01 5.88 -3.73
C ARG A 115 -15.03 4.62 -2.88
N TYR A 116 -16.02 4.52 -2.00
CA TYR A 116 -16.11 3.44 -1.02
C TYR A 116 -15.94 2.05 -1.63
N GLN A 117 -16.59 1.76 -2.76
CA GLN A 117 -16.56 0.43 -3.39
C GLN A 117 -15.14 -0.03 -3.74
N LEU A 118 -14.25 0.89 -4.13
CA LEU A 118 -12.86 0.58 -4.48
C LEU A 118 -11.95 0.63 -3.25
N ALA A 119 -12.11 1.63 -2.38
CA ALA A 119 -11.35 1.74 -1.14
C ALA A 119 -11.58 0.52 -0.23
N LYS A 120 -12.81 0.01 -0.20
CA LYS A 120 -13.18 -1.19 0.57
C LYS A 120 -12.38 -2.42 0.13
N LEU A 121 -12.04 -2.57 -1.15
CA LEU A 121 -11.25 -3.71 -1.62
C LEU A 121 -9.84 -3.72 -1.01
N GLY A 122 -9.20 -2.56 -0.93
CA GLY A 122 -7.90 -2.41 -0.28
C GLY A 122 -7.97 -2.68 1.22
N PHE A 123 -8.98 -2.13 1.89
CA PHE A 123 -9.23 -2.40 3.30
C PHE A 123 -9.46 -3.89 3.57
N ASP A 124 -10.34 -4.54 2.79
CA ASP A 124 -10.64 -5.96 2.92
C ASP A 124 -9.37 -6.82 2.72
N ALA A 125 -8.47 -6.44 1.81
CA ALA A 125 -7.21 -7.15 1.59
C ALA A 125 -6.31 -7.11 2.84
N ILE A 126 -6.19 -5.94 3.48
CA ILE A 126 -5.45 -5.78 4.75
C ILE A 126 -6.09 -6.64 5.85
N MET A 127 -7.41 -6.62 5.95
CA MET A 127 -8.15 -7.43 6.92
C MET A 127 -7.95 -8.94 6.70
N ALA A 128 -7.90 -9.38 5.45
CA ALA A 128 -7.61 -10.76 5.12
C ALA A 128 -6.18 -11.16 5.49
N ALA A 129 -5.19 -10.26 5.33
CA ALA A 129 -3.81 -10.50 5.77
C ALA A 129 -3.72 -10.68 7.29
N TYR A 130 -4.40 -9.82 8.05
CA TYR A 130 -4.50 -9.94 9.51
C TYR A 130 -5.16 -11.24 9.96
N ARG A 131 -6.26 -11.63 9.32
CA ARG A 131 -6.91 -12.92 9.61
C ARG A 131 -6.04 -14.11 9.24
N SER A 132 -5.27 -14.01 8.16
CA SER A 132 -4.28 -15.01 7.75
C SER A 132 -3.18 -15.15 8.80
N ALA A 133 -2.67 -14.03 9.33
CA ALA A 133 -1.66 -14.01 10.39
C ALA A 133 -2.19 -14.61 11.70
N LEU A 134 -3.44 -14.32 12.07
CA LEU A 134 -4.10 -14.93 13.22
C LEU A 134 -4.14 -16.46 13.08
N LYS A 135 -4.69 -16.94 11.96
CA LYS A 135 -4.92 -18.38 11.71
C LYS A 135 -3.67 -19.16 11.33
N GLY A 136 -2.60 -18.48 10.92
CA GLY A 136 -1.36 -19.12 10.46
C GLY A 136 -1.50 -19.90 9.16
N GLN A 137 -2.48 -19.56 8.31
CA GLN A 137 -2.76 -20.27 7.07
C GLN A 137 -3.23 -19.33 5.96
N ARG A 138 -3.04 -19.76 4.70
CA ARG A 138 -3.57 -19.06 3.53
C ARG A 138 -5.10 -19.05 3.56
N LEU A 139 -5.69 -17.90 3.22
CA LEU A 139 -7.14 -17.73 3.14
C LEU A 139 -7.60 -17.50 1.69
N THR A 140 -8.82 -17.92 1.39
CA THR A 140 -9.53 -17.55 0.16
C THR A 140 -10.27 -16.22 0.39
N PHE A 141 -10.04 -15.22 -0.46
CA PHE A 141 -10.65 -13.90 -0.37
C PHE A 141 -12.12 -13.89 -0.83
N PRO A 142 -13.05 -13.15 -0.18
CA PRO A 142 -12.87 -12.33 1.02
C PRO A 142 -13.37 -12.98 2.33
N PRO A 143 -12.56 -12.94 3.41
CA PRO A 143 -13.05 -13.00 4.77
C PRO A 143 -12.60 -11.77 5.59
N TYR A 144 -13.56 -11.03 6.19
CA TYR A 144 -13.27 -10.00 7.20
C TYR A 144 -13.13 -10.64 8.60
N LEU A 145 -12.48 -9.93 9.52
CA LEU A 145 -12.38 -10.32 10.94
C LEU A 145 -13.68 -9.98 11.68
N GLN A 146 -14.16 -10.90 12.51
CA GLN A 146 -15.17 -10.60 13.53
C GLN A 146 -14.51 -9.94 14.75
N GLU A 147 -15.29 -9.25 15.59
CA GLU A 147 -14.79 -8.57 16.80
C GLU A 147 -14.01 -9.50 17.74
N ALA A 148 -14.50 -10.72 17.97
CA ALA A 148 -13.78 -11.70 18.77
C ALA A 148 -12.43 -12.14 18.14
N GLU A 149 -12.35 -12.19 16.80
CA GLU A 149 -11.08 -12.50 16.11
C GLU A 149 -10.10 -11.32 16.20
N TRP A 150 -10.60 -10.08 16.30
CA TRP A 150 -9.76 -8.91 16.54
C TRP A 150 -9.04 -8.98 17.89
N GLU A 151 -9.76 -9.29 18.97
CA GLU A 151 -9.17 -9.42 20.30
C GLU A 151 -8.13 -10.56 20.36
N GLN A 152 -8.40 -11.67 19.67
CA GLN A 152 -7.44 -12.77 19.57
C GLN A 152 -6.16 -12.36 18.83
N LEU A 153 -6.28 -11.63 17.72
CA LEU A 153 -5.13 -11.12 16.98
C LEU A 153 -4.33 -10.15 17.82
N ARG A 154 -5.00 -9.19 18.49
CA ARG A 154 -4.34 -8.24 19.39
C ARG A 154 -3.52 -8.97 20.45
N ALA A 155 -4.15 -9.90 21.18
CA ALA A 155 -3.48 -10.68 22.22
C ALA A 155 -2.26 -11.46 21.69
N LYS A 156 -2.33 -12.00 20.47
CA LYS A 156 -1.22 -12.72 19.83
C LYS A 156 -0.04 -11.82 19.48
N LEU A 157 -0.29 -10.56 19.13
CA LEU A 157 0.75 -9.61 18.70
C LEU A 157 1.44 -8.89 19.86
N THR A 158 0.84 -8.89 21.06
CA THR A 158 1.36 -8.21 22.25
C THR A 158 2.16 -9.11 23.19
N VAL A 159 2.46 -10.35 22.79
CA VAL A 159 3.28 -11.34 23.54
C VAL A 159 4.66 -11.42 22.92
#